data_AF-A0A414LIH5-F1
#
_entry.id   AF-A0A414LIH5-F1
#
_cell.length_a   1.000
_cell.length_b   1.000
_cell.length_c   1.000
_cell.angle_alpha   90.00
_cell.angle_beta   90.00
_cell.angle_gamma   90.00
#
_symmetry.space_group_name_H-M   'P 1'
#
loop_
_entity.id
_entity.type
_entity.pdbx_description
1 polymer ?
#
loop_
_entity_poly.entity_id
_entity_poly.type
_entity_poly.pdbx_seq_one_letter_code
_entity_poly.pdbx_strand_id
1 'polypeptide(L)' 'MKKFIYKLYYYSGVIVYYLFWGYFSIIMIIHYILEKPISPILSYLFFLLLGMFLGVKLINNAYDYLKKHQNKDFD' A
#
# COMPACT_ATOMS: atom_id res chain seq x y z
N MET A 1 12.04 -18.75 12.23
CA MET A 1 11.06 -18.59 11.14
C MET A 1 10.08 -17.43 11.34
N LYS A 2 9.34 -17.32 12.46
CA LYS A 2 8.34 -16.24 12.68
C LYS A 2 8.89 -14.81 12.49
N LYS A 3 10.09 -14.49 13.00
CA LYS A 3 10.77 -13.19 12.79
C LYS A 3 11.07 -12.88 11.31
N PHE A 4 11.35 -13.90 10.50
CA PHE A 4 11.65 -13.72 9.08
C PHE A 4 10.38 -13.41 8.28
N ILE A 5 9.30 -14.15 8.56
CA ILE A 5 7.97 -13.91 7.97
C ILE A 5 7.48 -12.49 8.31
N TYR A 6 7.66 -12.06 9.56
CA TYR A 6 7.30 -10.70 9.99
C TYR A 6 8.11 -9.62 9.24
N LYS A 7 9.43 -9.82 9.09
CA LYS A 7 10.26 -8.90 8.30
C LYS A 7 9.81 -8.84 6.84
N LEU A 8 9.53 -9.98 6.21
CA LEU A 8 9.06 -10.02 4.82
C LEU A 8 7.73 -9.27 4.64
N TYR A 9 6.77 -9.47 5.55
CA TYR A 9 5.50 -8.75 5.53
C TYR A 9 5.71 -7.23 5.67
N TYR A 10 6.52 -6.82 6.64
CA TYR A 10 6.82 -5.41 6.87
C TYR A 10 7.50 -4.75 5.65
N TYR A 11 8.55 -5.38 5.11
CA TYR A 11 9.24 -4.87 3.93
C TYR A 11 8.35 -4.85 2.69
N SER A 12 7.49 -5.85 2.51
CA SER A 12 6.50 -5.86 1.42
C SER A 12 5.58 -4.64 1.48
N GLY A 13 5.04 -4.32 2.66
CA GLY A 13 4.21 -3.13 2.85
C GLY A 13 4.95 -1.82 2.54
N VAL A 14 6.21 -1.72 2.97
CA VAL A 14 7.07 -0.56 2.68
C VAL A 14 7.35 -0.43 1.17
N ILE A 15 7.63 -1.54 0.49
CA ILE A 15 7.87 -1.57 -0.96
C ILE A 15 6.61 -1.11 -1.71
N VAL A 16 5.43 -1.62 -1.34
CA VAL A 16 4.15 -1.21 -1.94
C VAL A 16 3.88 0.29 -1.72
N TYR A 17 4.19 0.82 -0.54
CA TYR A 17 4.05 2.25 -0.23
C TYR A 17 4.91 3.11 -1.17
N TYR A 18 6.20 2.81 -1.29
CA TYR A 18 7.11 3.58 -2.16
C TYR A 18 6.79 3.39 -3.64
N LEU A 19 6.40 2.19 -4.07
CA LEU A 19 5.96 1.94 -5.44
C LEU A 19 4.73 2.77 -5.79
N PHE A 20 3.71 2.78 -4.92
CA PHE A 20 2.49 3.56 -5.16
C PHE A 20 2.79 5.05 -5.27
N TRP A 21 3.52 5.61 -4.30
CA TRP A 21 3.83 7.05 -4.30
C TRP A 21 4.77 7.45 -5.44
N GLY A 22 5.82 6.67 -5.71
CA GLY A 22 6.72 6.93 -6.82
C GLY A 22 6.01 6.89 -8.17
N TYR A 23 5.17 5.86 -8.38
CA TYR A 23 4.34 5.74 -9.57
C TYR A 23 3.35 6.90 -9.70
N PHE A 24 2.63 7.23 -8.63
CA PHE A 24 1.67 8.32 -8.61
C PHE A 24 2.34 9.66 -8.93
N SER A 25 3.48 9.97 -8.32
CA SER A 25 4.23 11.19 -8.60
C SER A 25 4.68 11.28 -10.06
N ILE A 26 5.20 10.19 -10.64
CA ILE A 26 5.62 10.16 -12.05
C ILE A 26 4.42 10.43 -12.98
N ILE A 27 3.28 9.77 -12.75
CA ILE A 27 2.09 10.02 -13.56
C ILE A 27 1.59 11.43 -13.40
N MET A 28 1.60 11.97 -12.18
CA MET A 28 1.15 13.34 -11.93
C MET A 28 2.02 14.33 -12.70
N ILE A 29 3.34 14.16 -12.68
CA ILE A 29 4.28 14.96 -13.48
C ILE A 29 4.01 14.81 -14.97
N ILE A 30 3.87 13.59 -15.48
CA ILE A 30 3.63 13.35 -16.92
C ILE A 30 2.32 13.98 -17.38
N HIS A 31 1.25 13.81 -16.59
CA HIS A 31 -0.07 14.28 -16.97
C HIS A 31 -0.20 15.80 -16.84
N TYR A 32 0.30 16.39 -15.74
CA TYR A 32 0.17 17.83 -15.51
C TYR A 32 1.23 18.67 -16.24
N ILE A 33 2.46 18.17 -16.41
CA ILE A 33 3.55 18.96 -17.02
C ILE A 33 3.62 18.74 -18.53
N LEU A 34 3.38 17.52 -19.01
CA LEU A 34 3.44 17.21 -20.45
C LEU A 34 2.06 17.17 -21.12
N GLU A 35 0.97 17.43 -20.38
CA GLU A 35 -0.42 17.40 -20.86
C GLU A 35 -0.78 16.13 -21.64
N LYS A 36 -0.05 15.03 -21.38
CA LYS A 36 -0.24 13.79 -22.11
C LYS A 36 -1.47 13.05 -21.57
N PRO A 37 -2.31 12.50 -22.46
CA PRO A 37 -3.41 11.65 -22.04
C PRO A 37 -2.86 10.40 -21.35
N ILE A 38 -3.53 9.98 -20.28
CA ILE A 38 -3.15 8.79 -19.53
C ILE A 38 -3.56 7.56 -20.34
N SER A 39 -2.57 6.73 -20.69
CA SER A 39 -2.85 5.46 -21.38
C SER A 39 -3.70 4.54 -20.50
N PRO A 40 -4.66 3.78 -21.06
CA PRO A 40 -5.46 2.82 -20.32
C PRO A 40 -4.63 1.85 -19.47
N ILE A 41 -3.47 1.41 -19.98
CA ILE A 41 -2.55 0.51 -19.28
C ILE A 41 -2.03 1.16 -17.98
N LEU A 42 -1.70 2.44 -18.02
CA LEU A 42 -1.32 3.19 -16.82
C LEU A 42 -2.51 3.27 -15.86
N SER A 43 -3.71 3.56 -16.34
CA SER A 43 -4.90 3.59 -15.47
C SER A 43 -5.14 2.24 -14.76
N TYR A 44 -5.00 1.10 -15.44
CA TYR A 44 -5.12 -0.21 -14.81
C TYR A 44 -4.04 -0.46 -13.75
N LEU A 45 -2.80 -0.08 -14.05
CA LEU A 45 -1.68 -0.20 -13.12
C LEU A 45 -1.89 0.66 -11.87
N PHE A 46 -2.49 1.85 -12.01
CA PHE A 46 -2.91 2.68 -10.88
C PHE A 46 -3.89 1.95 -9.97
N PHE A 47 -4.97 1.36 -10.52
CA PHE A 47 -5.95 0.63 -9.71
C PHE A 47 -5.35 -0.59 -9.02
N LEU A 48 -4.43 -1.29 -9.68
CA LEU A 48 -3.70 -2.42 -9.10
C LEU A 48 -2.82 -1.98 -7.92
N LEU A 49 -2.04 -0.92 -8.08
CA LEU A 49 -1.21 -0.35 -7.02
C LEU A 49 -2.04 0.22 -5.88
N LEU A 50 -3.16 0.88 -6.18
CA LEU A 50 -4.09 1.40 -5.19
C LEU A 50 -4.72 0.27 -4.37
N GLY A 51 -5.14 -0.82 -5.02
CA GLY A 51 -5.67 -2.00 -4.34
C GLY A 51 -4.67 -2.62 -3.37
N MET A 52 -3.41 -2.77 -3.78
CA MET A 52 -2.34 -3.26 -2.90
C MET A 52 -2.06 -2.30 -1.74
N PHE A 53 -2.00 -0.99 -2.00
CA PHE A 53 -1.79 0.03 -0.97
C PHE A 53 -2.89 0.03 0.09
N LEU A 54 -4.16 0.01 -0.34
CA LEU A 54 -5.31 -0.07 0.55
C LEU A 54 -5.34 -1.41 1.29
N GLY A 55 -5.02 -2.52 0.63
CA GLY A 55 -4.93 -3.85 1.24
C GLY A 55 -3.93 -3.88 2.41
N VAL A 56 -2.72 -3.35 2.21
CA VAL A 56 -1.70 -3.24 3.27
C VAL A 56 -2.22 -2.39 4.45
N LYS A 57 -2.85 -1.25 4.15
CA LYS A 57 -3.42 -0.37 5.18
C LYS A 57 -4.55 -1.04 5.97
N LEU A 58 -5.41 -1.80 5.29
CA LEU A 58 -6.53 -2.52 5.90
C LEU A 58 -6.03 -3.63 6.82
N ILE A 59 -5.04 -4.41 6.39
CA ILE A 59 -4.44 -5.46 7.22
C ILE A 59 -3.81 -4.85 8.47
N ASN A 60 -3.04 -3.77 8.35
CA ASN A 60 -2.44 -3.11 9.51
C ASN A 60 -3.50 -2.58 10.49
N ASN A 61 -4.57 -1.96 10.00
CA ASN A 61 -5.69 -1.52 10.84
C ASN A 61 -6.39 -2.70 11.54
N ALA A 62 -6.58 -3.83 10.85
CA ALA A 62 -7.18 -5.03 11.45
C ALA A 62 -6.27 -5.61 12.55
N TYR A 63 -4.96 -5.64 12.32
CA TYR A 63 -3.98 -6.05 13.33
C TYR A 63 -3.99 -5.13 14.55
N ASP A 64 -4.00 -3.81 14.34
CA ASP A 64 -4.03 -2.84 15.43
C ASP A 64 -5.35 -2.92 16.22
N TYR A 65 -6.48 -3.12 15.53
CA TYR A 65 -7.77 -3.34 16.16
C TYR A 65 -7.77 -4.60 17.04
N LEU A 66 -7.32 -5.74 16.49
CA LEU A 66 -7.23 -7.00 17.23
C LEU A 66 -6.30 -6.87 18.44
N LYS A 67 -5.14 -6.23 18.27
CA LYS A 67 -4.18 -6.00 19.36
C LYS A 67 -4.76 -5.12 20.47
N LYS A 68 -5.54 -4.10 20.11
CA LYS A 68 -6.17 -3.17 21.08
C LYS A 68 -7.31 -3.82 21.87
N HIS A 69 -7.97 -4.83 21.30
CA HIS A 69 -9.08 -5.54 21.95
C HIS A 69 -8.63 -6.83 22.67
N GLN A 70 -7.58 -7.52 22.24
CA GLN A 70 -7.03 -8.67 22.96
C GLN A 70 -6.49 -8.34 24.37
N ASN A 71 -6.03 -7.10 24.60
CA ASN A 71 -5.59 -6.67 25.93
C ASN A 71 -6.74 -6.26 26.87
N LYS A 72 -8.00 -6.25 26.41
CA LYS A 72 -9.16 -5.87 27.23
C LYS A 72 -9.95 -7.06 27.78
N ASP A 73 -9.67 -8.27 27.31
CA ASP A 73 -10.39 -9.49 27.70
C ASP A 73 -9.73 -10.23 28.89
N PHE A 74 -8.72 -9.62 29.54
CA PHE A 74 -7.98 -10.21 30.67
C PHE A 74 -8.01 -9.36 31.96
N ASP A 75 -8.82 -8.30 32.04
CA ASP A 75 -9.08 -7.54 33.26
C ASP A 75 -10.50 -7.81 33.80
#